data_AF-A0A1C9WYG2-F1
#
_entry.id   AF-A0A1C9WYG2-F1
#
_cell.length_a   1.000
_cell.length_b   1.000
_cell.length_c   1.000
_cell.angle_alpha   90.00
_cell.angle_beta   90.00
_cell.angle_gamma   90.00
#
_symmetry.space_group_name_H-M   'P 1'
#
loop_
_entity.id
_entity.type
_entity.pdbx_description
1 polymer ?
#
loop_
_entity_poly.entity_id
_entity_poly.type
_entity_poly.pdbx_seq_one_letter_code
_entity_poly.pdbx_strand_id
1 'polypeptide(L)'
;MLSRAGGAFFITILFAASLLVAVVLGAVSGARAGASTDPSSCVAPLPGAGLAAGKVPAEYVEAIREAAKASGIPAPILAGQLRQESNFNPKAVSHAGARGIAQFMPGTWTSYGQGKDPFDPQAGISAQGKFMGELLQQAKASGFAGDPVDLALAGYNAGWGGVTAVGGIPDNGETAQYVTRIRQFANEFAAKDGTDAVTAGEDKGSGKCDLATGTSSGNDDYPFKDLPHCVLNANGGYAGCPAGSQSEFNAFHGECVDFVMWRLNQQFGVVKAPWKIMNGNFRPDGNVLGDARNYRAAWENKGWPVDKTPTVGAVVWYGPSNANASSAGYGHVAIVKEVLKDGSFIEEGYNFGFPPDDHKYYTIKRANSAPDNFLHLPKAG
;
A
#
# COMPACT_ATOMS: atom_id res chain seq x y z
N MET A 1 51.07 -56.43 65.23
CA MET A 1 51.81 -55.37 64.53
C MET A 1 51.62 -55.58 63.02
N LEU A 2 50.96 -54.62 62.33
CA LEU A 2 50.91 -54.29 60.86
C LEU A 2 50.83 -55.46 59.83
N SER A 3 50.00 -55.49 58.78
CA SER A 3 49.64 -54.46 57.77
C SER A 3 48.57 -54.99 56.76
N ARG A 4 47.70 -54.09 56.24
CA ARG A 4 47.03 -53.91 54.89
C ARG A 4 46.73 -55.15 53.98
N ALA A 5 45.71 -55.24 53.09
CA ALA A 5 44.75 -54.35 52.40
C ALA A 5 43.53 -55.22 51.94
N GLY A 6 42.25 -54.79 52.00
CA GLY A 6 41.47 -54.10 50.92
C GLY A 6 41.16 -55.01 49.72
N GLY A 7 40.00 -55.67 49.55
CA GLY A 7 38.63 -55.18 49.27
C GLY A 7 38.15 -55.84 47.94
N ALA A 8 36.91 -56.15 47.60
CA ALA A 8 35.58 -55.94 48.19
C ALA A 8 34.59 -57.02 47.64
N PHE A 9 33.43 -57.07 48.28
CA PHE A 9 32.44 -58.15 48.36
C PHE A 9 31.40 -58.23 47.21
N PHE A 10 30.85 -59.44 47.08
CA PHE A 10 29.68 -59.94 46.33
C PHE A 10 28.38 -59.10 46.46
N ILE A 11 27.44 -59.24 45.50
CA ILE A 11 26.17 -60.00 45.62
C ILE A 11 25.26 -59.79 44.39
N THR A 12 24.63 -60.90 44.01
CA THR A 12 23.75 -61.29 42.90
C THR A 12 22.30 -60.76 43.00
N ILE A 13 21.55 -60.68 41.87
CA ILE A 13 20.18 -61.23 41.62
C ILE A 13 19.43 -60.46 40.49
N LEU A 14 18.78 -61.24 39.61
CA LEU A 14 17.91 -60.88 38.49
C LEU A 14 16.62 -60.14 38.88
N PHE A 15 16.14 -59.25 38.01
CA PHE A 15 14.70 -58.95 37.84
C PHE A 15 14.36 -58.66 36.37
N ALA A 16 13.26 -59.28 35.90
CA ALA A 16 12.62 -59.04 34.61
C ALA A 16 11.90 -57.68 34.60
N ALA A 17 11.97 -56.94 33.49
CA ALA A 17 11.20 -55.71 33.29
C ALA A 17 10.43 -55.75 31.96
N SER A 18 9.12 -55.60 32.09
CA SER A 18 8.10 -55.51 31.05
C SER A 18 8.33 -54.30 30.13
N LEU A 19 8.31 -54.50 28.82
CA LEU A 19 8.41 -53.44 27.82
C LEU A 19 7.01 -52.86 27.55
N LEU A 20 6.76 -51.65 28.04
CA LEU A 20 5.58 -50.84 27.72
C LEU A 20 5.83 -50.15 26.37
N VAL A 21 5.08 -50.52 25.32
CA VAL A 21 5.06 -49.80 24.04
C VAL A 21 4.12 -48.60 24.21
N ALA A 22 4.69 -47.42 24.47
CA ALA A 22 3.98 -46.16 24.37
C ALA A 22 3.96 -45.71 22.90
N VAL A 23 2.82 -45.86 22.24
CA VAL A 23 2.55 -45.20 20.95
C VAL A 23 2.39 -43.71 21.22
N VAL A 24 3.46 -42.94 21.01
CA VAL A 24 3.39 -41.48 20.96
C VAL A 24 2.86 -41.10 19.58
N LEU A 25 1.54 -40.86 19.50
CA LEU A 25 0.93 -40.10 18.41
C LEU A 25 1.56 -38.71 18.42
N GLY A 26 2.50 -38.46 17.51
CA GLY A 26 3.03 -37.13 17.25
C GLY A 26 1.91 -36.22 16.78
N ALA A 27 1.40 -35.37 17.67
CA ALA A 27 0.60 -34.23 17.28
C ALA A 27 1.50 -33.30 16.48
N VAL A 28 1.27 -33.22 15.17
CA VAL A 28 1.87 -32.21 14.32
C VAL A 28 1.26 -30.88 14.77
N SER A 29 1.95 -30.16 15.66
CA SER A 29 1.62 -28.78 15.98
C SER A 29 1.86 -27.95 14.73
N GLY A 30 0.81 -27.75 13.93
CA GLY A 30 0.77 -26.69 12.94
C GLY A 30 0.92 -25.36 13.69
N ALA A 31 2.10 -24.75 13.58
CA ALA A 31 2.30 -23.39 14.04
C ALA A 31 1.31 -22.51 13.27
N ARG A 32 0.27 -22.03 13.96
CA ARG A 32 -0.55 -20.92 13.46
C ARG A 32 0.38 -19.72 13.34
N ALA A 33 0.53 -19.18 12.12
CA ALA A 33 1.17 -17.90 11.91
C ALA A 33 0.50 -16.86 12.81
N GLY A 34 1.27 -16.29 13.74
CA GLY A 34 0.78 -15.23 14.62
C GLY A 34 0.54 -13.95 13.83
N ALA A 35 -0.52 -13.22 14.18
CA ALA A 35 -0.71 -11.85 13.73
C ALA A 35 0.52 -11.00 14.11
N SER A 36 0.97 -10.11 13.22
CA SER A 36 2.05 -9.19 13.54
C SER A 36 1.54 -8.18 14.57
N THR A 37 2.18 -8.12 15.73
CA THR A 37 2.00 -7.03 16.71
C THR A 37 2.99 -5.89 16.48
N ASP A 38 3.83 -5.97 15.44
CA ASP A 38 4.79 -4.93 15.08
C ASP A 38 4.07 -3.79 14.35
N PRO A 39 3.93 -2.62 14.98
CA PRO A 39 3.17 -1.51 14.42
C PRO A 39 3.83 -0.88 13.17
N SER A 40 5.14 -1.09 12.95
CA SER A 40 5.88 -0.60 11.78
C SER A 40 5.70 -1.48 10.53
N SER A 41 5.21 -2.71 10.71
CA SER A 41 4.91 -3.65 9.63
C SER A 41 3.56 -3.39 8.94
N CYS A 42 2.77 -2.45 9.47
CA CYS A 42 1.45 -2.07 9.01
C CYS A 42 1.47 -1.07 7.84
N VAL A 43 1.96 -1.52 6.69
CA VAL A 43 1.74 -0.82 5.41
C VAL A 43 0.52 -1.46 4.76
N ALA A 44 -0.65 -0.84 4.90
CA ALA A 44 -1.80 -1.30 4.13
C ALA A 44 -1.65 -0.88 2.67
N PRO A 45 -2.18 -1.66 1.72
CA PRO A 45 -2.23 -1.26 0.33
C PRO A 45 -2.99 0.06 0.20
N LEU A 46 -2.44 0.99 -0.60
CA LEU A 46 -3.18 2.16 -1.04
C LEU A 46 -4.49 1.69 -1.72
N PRO A 47 -5.62 2.38 -1.53
CA PRO A 47 -6.82 2.13 -2.30
C PRO A 47 -6.52 2.33 -3.80
N GLY A 48 -6.84 1.35 -4.64
CA GLY A 48 -6.40 1.30 -6.04
C GLY A 48 -5.02 0.67 -6.28
N ALA A 49 -4.33 0.21 -5.23
CA ALA A 49 -3.10 -0.58 -5.32
C ALA A 49 -3.30 -2.09 -5.08
N GLY A 50 -4.50 -2.52 -4.67
CA GLY A 50 -4.88 -3.93 -4.56
C GLY A 50 -5.45 -4.49 -5.88
N LEU A 51 -5.33 -5.81 -6.07
CA LEU A 51 -5.80 -6.49 -7.29
C LEU A 51 -7.26 -6.95 -7.18
N ALA A 52 -8.04 -6.67 -8.24
CA ALA A 52 -9.44 -7.09 -8.36
C ALA A 52 -9.59 -8.61 -8.51
N ALA A 53 -10.63 -9.15 -7.85
CA ALA A 53 -10.94 -10.58 -7.85
C ALA A 53 -11.13 -11.14 -9.26
N GLY A 54 -10.41 -12.22 -9.57
CA GLY A 54 -10.56 -12.97 -10.82
C GLY A 54 -10.17 -12.21 -12.08
N LYS A 55 -9.50 -11.05 -11.96
CA LYS A 55 -8.99 -10.29 -13.11
C LYS A 55 -7.59 -10.73 -13.51
N VAL A 56 -6.76 -11.09 -12.53
CA VAL A 56 -5.42 -11.64 -12.73
C VAL A 56 -5.47 -13.15 -12.52
N PRO A 57 -4.73 -13.96 -13.31
CA PRO A 57 -4.55 -15.39 -13.02
C PRO A 57 -4.06 -15.61 -11.59
N ALA A 58 -4.73 -16.49 -10.84
CA ALA A 58 -4.52 -16.64 -9.40
C ALA A 58 -3.07 -16.98 -9.04
N GLU A 59 -2.38 -17.75 -9.89
CA GLU A 59 -0.99 -18.14 -9.73
C GLU A 59 0.02 -16.98 -9.79
N TYR A 60 -0.38 -15.80 -10.31
CA TYR A 60 0.49 -14.63 -10.45
C TYR A 60 0.19 -13.54 -9.42
N VAL A 61 -0.92 -13.62 -8.68
CA VAL A 61 -1.38 -12.58 -7.76
C VAL A 61 -0.32 -12.24 -6.71
N GLU A 62 0.19 -13.24 -5.97
CA GLU A 62 1.19 -12.97 -4.92
C GLU A 62 2.51 -12.45 -5.49
N ALA A 63 2.95 -12.98 -6.64
CA ALA A 63 4.16 -12.50 -7.30
C ALA A 63 4.07 -11.02 -7.68
N ILE A 64 2.91 -10.61 -8.20
CA ILE A 64 2.64 -9.22 -8.59
C ILE A 64 2.59 -8.32 -7.35
N ARG A 65 2.06 -8.80 -6.22
CA ARG A 65 2.08 -8.05 -4.96
C ARG A 65 3.50 -7.85 -4.43
N GLU A 66 4.31 -8.89 -4.43
CA GLU A 66 5.71 -8.76 -4.01
C GLU A 66 6.50 -7.85 -4.96
N ALA A 67 6.22 -7.90 -6.27
CA ALA A 67 6.80 -6.98 -7.24
C ALA A 67 6.34 -5.52 -7.01
N ALA A 68 5.07 -5.30 -6.64
CA ALA A 68 4.54 -3.99 -6.30
C ALA A 68 5.23 -3.41 -5.06
N LYS A 69 5.42 -4.24 -4.03
CA LYS A 69 6.16 -3.88 -2.82
C LYS A 69 7.62 -3.54 -3.12
N ALA A 70 8.29 -4.36 -3.94
CA ALA A 70 9.70 -4.17 -4.29
C ALA A 70 9.92 -2.91 -5.14
N SER A 71 8.97 -2.56 -5.99
CA SER A 71 9.07 -1.40 -6.90
C SER A 71 8.55 -0.10 -6.29
N GLY A 72 7.61 -0.17 -5.34
CA GLY A 72 6.80 0.97 -4.91
C GLY A 72 5.77 1.40 -5.94
N ILE A 73 5.46 0.56 -6.93
CA ILE A 73 4.45 0.80 -7.97
C ILE A 73 3.19 -0.02 -7.65
N PRO A 74 1.97 0.57 -7.74
CA PRO A 74 0.72 -0.15 -7.52
C PRO A 74 0.59 -1.47 -8.30
N ALA A 75 0.11 -2.53 -7.64
CA ALA A 75 -0.03 -3.86 -8.25
C ALA A 75 -0.89 -3.86 -9.53
N PRO A 76 -1.99 -3.09 -9.65
CA PRO A 76 -2.75 -2.99 -10.88
C PRO A 76 -1.95 -2.44 -12.06
N ILE A 77 -0.99 -1.55 -11.83
CA ILE A 77 -0.11 -1.03 -12.90
C ILE A 77 0.84 -2.13 -13.37
N LEU A 78 1.46 -2.88 -12.46
CA LEU A 78 2.34 -4.01 -12.83
C LEU A 78 1.57 -5.13 -13.54
N ALA A 79 0.34 -5.43 -13.09
CA ALA A 79 -0.56 -6.35 -13.79
C ALA A 79 -0.95 -5.83 -15.18
N GLY A 80 -1.24 -4.53 -15.30
CA GLY A 80 -1.47 -3.86 -16.58
C GLY A 80 -0.28 -3.98 -17.53
N GLN A 81 0.94 -3.84 -17.00
CA GLN A 81 2.16 -4.02 -17.75
C GLN A 81 2.34 -5.47 -18.21
N LEU A 82 2.16 -6.47 -17.33
CA LEU A 82 2.22 -7.89 -17.72
C LEU A 82 1.20 -8.25 -18.80
N ARG A 83 0.00 -7.63 -18.74
CA ARG A 83 -1.00 -7.76 -19.80
C ARG A 83 -0.51 -7.17 -21.11
N GLN A 84 0.08 -5.98 -21.08
CA GLN A 84 0.61 -5.33 -22.28
C GLN A 84 1.81 -6.08 -22.87
N GLU A 85 2.66 -6.68 -22.05
CA GLU A 85 3.86 -7.39 -22.50
C GLU A 85 3.53 -8.74 -23.15
N SER A 86 2.71 -9.56 -22.49
CA SER A 86 2.52 -10.96 -22.92
C SER A 86 1.08 -11.44 -22.82
N ASN A 87 0.15 -10.60 -22.36
CA ASN A 87 -1.16 -11.03 -21.91
C ASN A 87 -1.07 -12.19 -20.88
N PHE A 88 -0.13 -12.07 -19.94
CA PHE A 88 0.21 -13.10 -18.95
C PHE A 88 0.73 -14.44 -19.51
N ASN A 89 1.23 -14.48 -20.75
CA ASN A 89 1.79 -15.70 -21.34
C ASN A 89 3.26 -15.91 -20.93
N PRO A 90 3.60 -16.89 -20.07
CA PRO A 90 4.97 -17.14 -19.63
C PRO A 90 5.89 -17.67 -20.73
N LYS A 91 5.34 -18.11 -21.87
CA LYS A 91 6.10 -18.67 -23.00
C LYS A 91 6.23 -17.69 -24.17
N ALA A 92 5.81 -16.43 -23.99
CA ALA A 92 5.87 -15.44 -25.05
C ALA A 92 7.32 -15.16 -25.49
N VAL A 93 7.51 -15.05 -26.81
CA VAL A 93 8.77 -14.62 -27.42
C VAL A 93 8.44 -13.58 -28.48
N SER A 94 8.98 -12.37 -28.35
CA SER A 94 8.80 -11.32 -29.36
C SER A 94 9.69 -11.54 -30.58
N HIS A 95 9.38 -10.84 -31.67
CA HIS A 95 10.24 -10.82 -32.86
C HIS A 95 11.65 -10.27 -32.57
N ALA A 96 11.78 -9.38 -31.59
CA ALA A 96 13.06 -8.82 -31.14
C ALA A 96 13.82 -9.76 -30.17
N GLY A 97 13.20 -10.88 -29.75
CA GLY A 97 13.80 -11.85 -28.86
C GLY A 97 13.56 -11.59 -27.37
N ALA A 98 12.61 -10.72 -27.01
CA ALA A 98 12.12 -10.56 -25.65
C ALA A 98 11.42 -11.85 -25.19
N ARG A 99 11.59 -12.25 -23.93
CA ARG A 99 11.16 -13.57 -23.44
C ARG A 99 10.34 -13.48 -22.15
N GLY A 100 9.38 -14.39 -22.05
CA GLY A 100 8.66 -14.65 -20.81
C GLY A 100 7.49 -13.70 -20.57
N ILE A 101 6.87 -13.86 -19.40
CA ILE A 101 5.66 -13.12 -19.02
C ILE A 101 5.85 -11.60 -18.99
N ALA A 102 7.07 -11.15 -18.69
CA ALA A 102 7.45 -9.74 -18.61
C ALA A 102 8.28 -9.26 -19.81
N GLN A 103 8.46 -10.09 -20.85
CA GLN A 103 9.17 -9.74 -22.08
C GLN A 103 10.56 -9.09 -21.85
N PHE A 104 11.38 -9.69 -21.00
CA PHE A 104 12.76 -9.22 -20.83
C PHE A 104 13.61 -9.55 -22.07
N MET A 105 14.38 -8.57 -22.53
CA MET A 105 15.48 -8.79 -23.47
C MET A 105 16.62 -9.59 -22.80
N PRO A 106 17.34 -10.47 -23.52
CA PRO A 106 18.40 -11.30 -22.92
C PRO A 106 19.49 -10.51 -22.17
N GLY A 107 19.86 -9.33 -22.69
CA GLY A 107 20.82 -8.44 -22.02
C GLY A 107 20.30 -7.97 -20.66
N THR A 108 19.09 -7.40 -20.62
CA THR A 108 18.44 -6.94 -19.39
C THR A 108 18.18 -8.08 -18.40
N TRP A 109 17.82 -9.27 -18.91
CA TRP A 109 17.59 -10.45 -18.07
C TRP A 109 18.82 -10.85 -17.24
N THR A 110 20.02 -10.61 -17.78
CA THR A 110 21.27 -10.92 -17.06
C THR A 110 21.38 -10.14 -15.74
N SER A 111 20.85 -8.92 -15.70
CA SER A 111 20.89 -8.05 -14.52
C SER A 111 19.81 -8.39 -13.48
N TYR A 112 18.60 -8.74 -13.91
CA TYR A 112 17.44 -8.87 -13.00
C TYR A 112 16.98 -10.33 -12.76
N GLY A 113 17.29 -11.22 -13.71
CA GLY A 113 16.83 -12.62 -13.73
C GLY A 113 17.54 -13.54 -12.73
N GLN A 114 18.66 -13.11 -12.11
CA GLN A 114 19.38 -13.86 -11.07
C GLN A 114 19.71 -15.31 -11.46
N GLY A 115 20.04 -15.54 -12.74
CA GLY A 115 20.36 -16.88 -13.26
C GLY A 115 19.17 -17.83 -13.42
N LYS A 116 17.93 -17.36 -13.24
CA LYS A 116 16.70 -18.12 -13.49
C LYS A 116 16.39 -18.20 -14.99
N ASP A 117 15.48 -19.10 -15.33
CA ASP A 117 14.92 -19.21 -16.68
C ASP A 117 14.01 -17.99 -16.96
N PRO A 118 14.20 -17.24 -18.07
CA PRO A 118 13.29 -16.15 -18.45
C PRO A 118 11.85 -16.59 -18.72
N PHE A 119 11.60 -17.88 -18.95
CA PHE A 119 10.25 -18.43 -19.09
C PHE A 119 9.61 -18.88 -17.76
N ASP A 120 10.32 -18.76 -16.64
CA ASP A 120 9.72 -18.92 -15.30
C ASP A 120 8.91 -17.64 -14.97
N PRO A 121 7.56 -17.72 -14.90
CA PRO A 121 6.72 -16.56 -14.65
C PRO A 121 7.00 -15.89 -13.31
N GLN A 122 7.34 -16.67 -12.27
CA GLN A 122 7.57 -16.13 -10.92
C GLN A 122 8.87 -15.33 -10.91
N ALA A 123 9.92 -15.86 -11.55
CA ALA A 123 11.17 -15.14 -11.75
C ALA A 123 10.97 -13.88 -12.62
N GLY A 124 10.18 -13.98 -13.69
CA GLY A 124 9.84 -12.88 -14.58
C GLY A 124 9.15 -11.71 -13.87
N ILE A 125 8.11 -12.00 -13.08
CA ILE A 125 7.38 -10.98 -12.30
C ILE A 125 8.27 -10.37 -11.21
N SER A 126 9.07 -11.19 -10.52
CA SER A 126 10.02 -10.68 -9.52
C SER A 126 11.07 -9.75 -10.14
N ALA A 127 11.61 -10.11 -11.31
CA ALA A 127 12.54 -9.29 -12.07
C ALA A 127 11.90 -7.98 -12.54
N GLN A 128 10.63 -8.03 -12.99
CA GLN A 128 9.85 -6.84 -13.36
C GLN A 128 9.78 -5.86 -12.18
N GLY A 129 9.41 -6.31 -10.98
CA GLY A 129 9.35 -5.47 -9.79
C GLY A 129 10.68 -4.77 -9.49
N LYS A 130 11.80 -5.51 -9.53
CA LYS A 130 13.13 -4.93 -9.30
C LYS A 130 13.50 -3.88 -10.35
N PHE A 131 13.32 -4.22 -11.64
CA PHE A 131 13.68 -3.32 -12.73
C PHE A 131 12.82 -2.06 -12.74
N MET A 132 11.51 -2.20 -12.54
CA MET A 132 10.59 -1.07 -12.43
C MET A 132 10.89 -0.19 -11.21
N GLY A 133 11.32 -0.76 -10.09
CA GLY A 133 11.78 -0.01 -8.92
C GLY A 133 13.01 0.85 -9.22
N GLU A 134 13.99 0.30 -9.96
CA GLU A 134 15.17 1.06 -10.40
C GLU A 134 14.79 2.19 -11.36
N LEU A 135 13.96 1.89 -12.37
CA LEU A 135 13.46 2.90 -13.31
C LEU A 135 12.67 4.00 -12.61
N LEU A 136 11.87 3.66 -11.59
CA LEU A 136 11.14 4.64 -10.79
C LEU A 136 12.10 5.54 -9.99
N GLN A 137 13.18 5.01 -9.45
CA GLN A 137 14.21 5.81 -8.78
C GLN A 137 14.91 6.76 -9.76
N GLN A 138 15.30 6.27 -10.93
CA GLN A 138 15.88 7.08 -12.00
C GLN A 138 14.91 8.20 -12.43
N ALA A 139 13.64 7.87 -12.62
CA ALA A 139 12.60 8.83 -12.95
C ALA A 139 12.42 9.91 -11.89
N LYS A 140 12.36 9.53 -10.61
CA LYS A 140 12.27 10.49 -9.49
C LYS A 140 13.50 11.41 -9.42
N ALA A 141 14.69 10.87 -9.68
CA ALA A 141 15.95 11.63 -9.62
C ALA A 141 16.19 12.51 -10.86
N SER A 142 15.53 12.23 -11.99
CA SER A 142 15.82 12.86 -13.29
C SER A 142 15.47 14.35 -13.39
N GLY A 143 14.49 14.82 -12.61
CA GLY A 143 13.90 16.15 -12.77
C GLY A 143 13.09 16.33 -14.06
N PHE A 144 12.85 15.27 -14.83
CA PHE A 144 12.06 15.33 -16.07
C PHE A 144 10.59 15.60 -15.80
N ALA A 145 9.94 16.27 -16.76
CA ALA A 145 8.51 16.54 -16.71
C ALA A 145 7.71 15.24 -16.91
N GLY A 146 6.60 15.11 -16.20
CA GLY A 146 5.73 13.91 -16.23
C GLY A 146 5.71 13.13 -14.91
N ASP A 147 4.76 12.20 -14.82
CA ASP A 147 4.64 11.30 -13.68
C ASP A 147 5.82 10.30 -13.63
N PRO A 148 6.48 10.07 -12.47
CA PRO A 148 7.65 9.19 -12.42
C PRO A 148 7.35 7.73 -12.75
N VAL A 149 6.12 7.27 -12.50
CA VAL A 149 5.70 5.91 -12.91
C VAL A 149 5.50 5.85 -14.42
N ASP A 150 4.96 6.90 -15.05
CA ASP A 150 4.88 6.98 -16.52
C ASP A 150 6.26 7.02 -17.18
N LEU A 151 7.20 7.78 -16.61
CA LEU A 151 8.59 7.81 -17.06
C LEU A 151 9.29 6.46 -16.86
N ALA A 152 9.01 5.75 -15.77
CA ALA A 152 9.53 4.41 -15.54
C ALA A 152 8.97 3.40 -16.56
N LEU A 153 7.67 3.44 -16.84
CA LEU A 153 7.03 2.62 -17.87
C LEU A 153 7.61 2.92 -19.26
N ALA A 154 7.84 4.20 -19.58
CA ALA A 154 8.52 4.61 -20.81
C ALA A 154 9.96 4.08 -20.86
N GLY A 155 10.69 4.13 -19.75
CA GLY A 155 12.04 3.58 -19.63
C GLY A 155 12.09 2.06 -19.77
N TYR A 156 11.02 1.35 -19.40
CA TYR A 156 10.90 -0.09 -19.61
C TYR A 156 10.76 -0.44 -21.10
N ASN A 157 9.89 0.28 -21.82
CA ASN A 157 9.61 0.02 -23.25
C ASN A 157 10.70 0.58 -24.19
N ALA A 158 11.10 1.84 -24.01
CA ALA A 158 12.06 2.52 -24.90
C ALA A 158 13.51 2.46 -24.41
N GLY A 159 13.74 1.94 -23.21
CA GLY A 159 15.01 2.08 -22.51
C GLY A 159 15.16 3.46 -21.85
N TRP A 160 15.83 3.51 -20.70
CA TRP A 160 16.06 4.76 -19.97
C TRP A 160 16.87 5.80 -20.76
N GLY A 161 17.77 5.34 -21.64
CA GLY A 161 18.51 6.21 -22.56
C GLY A 161 17.58 6.98 -23.51
N GLY A 162 16.49 6.36 -23.97
CA GLY A 162 15.48 7.02 -24.80
C GLY A 162 14.74 8.12 -24.03
N VAL A 163 14.36 7.84 -22.77
CA VAL A 163 13.74 8.83 -21.87
C VAL A 163 14.69 10.01 -21.63
N THR A 164 15.96 9.72 -21.37
CA THR A 164 16.99 10.74 -21.13
C THR A 164 17.25 11.61 -22.36
N ALA A 165 17.26 11.02 -23.56
CA ALA A 165 17.53 11.74 -24.81
C ALA A 165 16.51 12.84 -25.10
N VAL A 166 15.27 12.68 -24.65
CA VAL A 166 14.18 13.65 -24.87
C VAL A 166 13.75 14.37 -23.58
N GLY A 167 14.30 14.01 -22.43
CA GLY A 167 13.93 14.58 -21.13
C GLY A 167 12.47 14.30 -20.73
N GLY A 168 11.92 13.14 -21.13
CA GLY A 168 10.51 12.82 -20.98
C GLY A 168 10.11 11.52 -21.69
N ILE A 169 8.82 11.34 -21.96
CA ILE A 169 8.31 10.16 -22.69
C ILE A 169 8.62 10.32 -24.19
N PRO A 170 9.35 9.37 -24.83
CA PRO A 170 9.61 9.44 -26.27
C PRO A 170 8.34 9.42 -27.13
N ASP A 171 8.24 10.35 -28.08
CA ASP A 171 7.16 10.38 -29.10
C ASP A 171 7.57 9.58 -30.34
N ASN A 172 7.79 8.28 -30.15
CA ASN A 172 8.17 7.34 -31.22
C ASN A 172 6.96 6.55 -31.78
N GLY A 173 5.73 6.98 -31.44
CA GLY A 173 4.48 6.30 -31.83
C GLY A 173 4.13 5.04 -31.02
N GLU A 174 5.07 4.47 -30.26
CA GLU A 174 4.86 3.25 -29.47
C GLU A 174 4.79 3.54 -27.97
N THR A 175 5.77 4.26 -27.43
CA THR A 175 6.00 4.37 -25.99
C THR A 175 4.92 5.18 -25.27
N ALA A 176 4.46 6.29 -25.86
CA ALA A 176 3.33 7.04 -25.30
C ALA A 176 2.04 6.20 -25.25
N GLN A 177 1.81 5.35 -26.25
CA GLN A 177 0.65 4.44 -26.28
C GLN A 177 0.82 3.32 -25.26
N TYR A 178 2.02 2.79 -25.10
CA TYR A 178 2.36 1.78 -24.10
C TYR A 178 2.00 2.25 -22.68
N VAL A 179 2.44 3.45 -22.30
CA VAL A 179 2.11 4.06 -21.00
C VAL A 179 0.59 4.22 -20.85
N THR A 180 -0.07 4.77 -21.87
CA THR A 180 -1.53 5.00 -21.86
C THR A 180 -2.33 3.71 -21.66
N ARG A 181 -1.99 2.64 -22.39
CA ARG A 181 -2.68 1.34 -22.28
C ARG A 181 -2.49 0.71 -20.91
N ILE A 182 -1.30 0.79 -20.32
CA ILE A 182 -1.05 0.24 -18.99
C ILE A 182 -1.87 0.95 -17.94
N ARG A 183 -2.01 2.29 -18.03
CA ARG A 183 -2.90 3.05 -17.14
C ARG A 183 -4.37 2.65 -17.30
N GLN A 184 -4.82 2.36 -18.52
CA GLN A 184 -6.17 1.85 -18.75
C GLN A 184 -6.37 0.45 -18.15
N PHE A 185 -5.42 -0.47 -18.38
CA PHE A 185 -5.47 -1.80 -17.79
C PHE A 185 -5.41 -1.78 -16.26
N ALA A 186 -4.66 -0.85 -15.67
CA ALA A 186 -4.61 -0.69 -14.22
C ALA A 186 -6.00 -0.43 -13.64
N ASN A 187 -6.86 0.34 -14.33
CA ASN A 187 -8.24 0.55 -13.89
C ASN A 187 -9.08 -0.75 -13.93
N GLU A 188 -8.79 -1.67 -14.86
CA GLU A 188 -9.47 -2.97 -14.92
C GLU A 188 -9.00 -3.93 -13.83
N PHE A 189 -7.73 -3.82 -13.42
CA PHE A 189 -7.11 -4.66 -12.39
C PHE A 189 -7.24 -4.11 -10.97
N ALA A 190 -7.63 -2.86 -10.80
CA ALA A 190 -7.78 -2.26 -9.48
C ALA A 190 -9.00 -2.83 -8.74
N ALA A 191 -8.76 -3.33 -7.52
CA ALA A 191 -9.84 -3.70 -6.60
C ALA A 191 -10.70 -2.46 -6.30
N LYS A 192 -12.02 -2.61 -6.44
CA LYS A 192 -12.98 -1.50 -6.24
C LYS A 192 -13.13 -1.09 -4.78
N ASP A 193 -12.78 -1.98 -3.86
CA ASP A 193 -13.03 -1.80 -2.42
C ASP A 193 -11.73 -1.86 -1.60
N GLY A 194 -10.56 -1.73 -2.27
CA GLY A 194 -9.19 -1.91 -1.75
C GLY A 194 -8.94 -3.21 -0.98
N THR A 195 -9.87 -4.17 -1.06
CA THR A 195 -9.68 -5.53 -0.61
C THR A 195 -8.87 -6.28 -1.65
N ASP A 196 -7.73 -6.78 -1.23
CA ASP A 196 -6.93 -7.72 -2.00
C ASP A 196 -7.75 -9.00 -2.19
N ALA A 197 -8.20 -9.25 -3.41
CA ALA A 197 -8.99 -10.44 -3.69
C ALA A 197 -8.09 -11.68 -3.75
N VAL A 198 -7.83 -12.28 -2.59
CA VAL A 198 -7.28 -13.63 -2.49
C VAL A 198 -8.42 -14.61 -2.76
N THR A 199 -8.33 -15.36 -3.86
CA THR A 199 -9.19 -16.52 -4.12
C THR A 199 -9.14 -17.47 -2.94
N ALA A 200 -10.31 -17.94 -2.48
CA ALA A 200 -10.49 -18.82 -1.34
C ALA A 200 -9.52 -20.02 -1.34
N GLY A 201 -8.41 -19.86 -0.63
CA GLY A 201 -7.36 -20.85 -0.45
C GLY A 201 -6.34 -20.26 0.50
N GLU A 202 -6.40 -20.71 1.76
CA GLU A 202 -5.47 -20.44 2.86
C GLU A 202 -4.60 -19.18 2.72
N ASP A 203 -5.13 -18.09 3.26
CA ASP A 203 -4.45 -16.85 3.62
C ASP A 203 -3.16 -17.14 4.41
N LYS A 204 -2.05 -17.31 3.68
CA LYS A 204 -0.69 -17.41 4.21
C LYS A 204 -0.01 -16.05 4.04
N GLY A 205 -0.38 -15.11 4.91
CA GLY A 205 0.55 -14.08 5.36
C GLY A 205 0.57 -12.76 4.59
N SER A 206 -0.55 -12.28 4.04
CA SER A 206 -0.70 -10.83 3.87
C SER A 206 -0.89 -10.23 5.27
N GLY A 207 0.10 -9.50 5.78
CA GLY A 207 0.15 -8.99 7.15
C GLY A 207 -1.15 -8.30 7.58
N LYS A 208 -1.94 -8.98 8.41
CA LYS A 208 -3.12 -8.41 9.06
C LYS A 208 -2.67 -7.49 10.18
N CYS A 209 -3.15 -6.25 10.15
CA CYS A 209 -2.97 -5.30 11.24
C CYS A 209 -4.02 -5.57 12.31
N ASP A 210 -3.68 -6.40 13.31
CA ASP A 210 -4.49 -6.47 14.54
C ASP A 210 -4.05 -5.37 15.50
N LEU A 211 -4.35 -4.12 15.13
CA LEU A 211 -4.10 -2.96 15.98
C LEU A 211 -5.24 -2.85 16.99
N ALA A 212 -4.91 -2.87 18.28
CA ALA A 212 -5.86 -2.51 19.33
C ALA A 212 -6.40 -1.09 19.07
N THR A 213 -7.64 -0.83 19.49
CA THR A 213 -8.27 0.49 19.40
C THR A 213 -7.40 1.54 20.10
N GLY A 214 -6.87 2.51 19.36
CA GLY A 214 -6.06 3.61 19.88
C GLY A 214 -4.55 3.53 19.64
N THR A 215 -4.05 2.55 18.88
CA THR A 215 -2.61 2.40 18.63
C THR A 215 -2.15 3.23 17.43
N SER A 216 -1.49 4.38 17.64
CA SER A 216 -0.87 5.18 16.57
C SER A 216 0.32 4.43 15.96
N SER A 217 0.12 3.77 14.83
CA SER A 217 1.19 2.98 14.25
C SER A 217 1.10 2.70 12.76
N GLY A 218 2.12 3.17 12.05
CA GLY A 218 2.45 2.73 10.71
C GLY A 218 3.66 3.51 10.21
N ASN A 219 4.21 3.07 9.08
CA ASN A 219 5.23 3.86 8.40
C ASN A 219 4.56 5.09 7.79
N ASP A 220 4.89 6.24 8.37
CA ASP A 220 4.46 7.54 7.91
C ASP A 220 5.15 7.89 6.57
N ASP A 221 4.40 7.69 5.49
CA ASP A 221 4.81 7.89 4.11
C ASP A 221 4.33 9.22 3.52
N TYR A 222 3.78 10.10 4.36
CA TYR A 222 3.38 11.43 3.96
C TYR A 222 4.64 12.26 3.64
N PRO A 223 4.79 12.77 2.40
CA PRO A 223 6.04 13.38 1.94
C PRO A 223 6.36 14.71 2.60
N PHE A 224 5.38 15.33 3.26
CA PHE A 224 5.49 16.67 3.84
C PHE A 224 5.57 16.68 5.36
N LYS A 225 5.75 15.51 6.00
CA LYS A 225 5.78 15.34 7.45
C LYS A 225 6.85 16.18 8.17
N ASP A 226 7.96 16.46 7.49
CA ASP A 226 9.09 17.22 8.05
C ASP A 226 9.10 18.70 7.59
N LEU A 227 8.08 19.14 6.85
CA LEU A 227 7.95 20.53 6.42
C LEU A 227 7.37 21.40 7.56
N PRO A 228 7.55 22.74 7.49
CA PRO A 228 6.93 23.64 8.45
C PRO A 228 5.42 23.38 8.53
N HIS A 229 4.83 23.43 9.72
CA HIS A 229 3.40 23.28 9.94
C HIS A 229 2.90 24.38 10.88
N CYS A 230 1.60 24.64 10.88
CA CYS A 230 1.02 25.62 11.77
C CYS A 230 1.01 25.08 13.21
N VAL A 231 1.32 25.92 14.19
CA VAL A 231 1.25 25.52 15.60
C VAL A 231 -0.18 25.63 16.09
N LEU A 232 -0.75 24.57 16.69
CA LEU A 232 -2.07 24.63 17.30
C LEU A 232 -2.00 25.20 18.73
N ASN A 233 -3.04 25.96 19.08
CA ASN A 233 -3.30 26.35 20.46
C ASN A 233 -4.10 25.26 21.20
N ALA A 234 -4.26 25.43 22.51
CA ALA A 234 -4.98 24.48 23.37
C ALA A 234 -6.45 24.23 22.98
N ASN A 235 -7.03 25.07 22.13
CA ASN A 235 -8.41 24.94 21.64
C ASN A 235 -8.47 24.37 20.20
N GLY A 236 -7.35 23.89 19.66
CA GLY A 236 -7.27 23.32 18.31
C GLY A 236 -7.37 24.34 17.17
N GLY A 237 -7.18 25.64 17.45
CA GLY A 237 -7.02 26.67 16.42
C GLY A 237 -5.55 27.00 16.19
N TYR A 238 -5.19 27.63 15.07
CA TYR A 238 -3.81 28.02 14.81
C TYR A 238 -3.35 29.16 15.73
N ALA A 239 -2.28 28.92 16.49
CA ALA A 239 -1.55 29.91 17.26
C ALA A 239 -0.57 30.72 16.37
N GLY A 240 -0.08 30.10 15.29
CA GLY A 240 0.78 30.74 14.30
C GLY A 240 1.16 29.79 13.17
N CYS A 241 1.27 30.31 11.95
CA CYS A 241 1.65 29.54 10.77
C CYS A 241 2.93 30.14 10.18
N PRO A 242 4.11 29.49 10.36
CA PRO A 242 5.34 29.96 9.74
C PRO A 242 5.25 29.93 8.20
N ALA A 243 6.10 30.71 7.54
CA ALA A 243 6.21 30.67 6.09
C ALA A 243 6.58 29.25 5.63
N GLY A 244 5.91 28.77 4.58
CA GLY A 244 6.08 27.39 4.09
C GLY A 244 5.19 26.35 4.77
N SER A 245 4.28 26.74 5.66
CA SER A 245 3.32 25.80 6.26
C SER A 245 2.18 25.36 5.35
N GLN A 246 1.95 26.11 4.27
CA GLN A 246 0.87 25.83 3.33
C GLN A 246 1.38 24.92 2.21
N SER A 247 0.63 23.84 1.97
CA SER A 247 0.93 22.87 0.93
C SER A 247 0.47 23.32 -0.45
N GLU A 248 0.91 22.57 -1.45
CA GLU A 248 0.42 22.69 -2.84
C GLU A 248 -1.09 22.41 -2.98
N PHE A 249 -1.72 21.74 -2.02
CA PHE A 249 -3.16 21.50 -2.02
C PHE A 249 -3.97 22.72 -1.61
N ASN A 250 -3.32 23.83 -1.21
CA ASN A 250 -3.94 24.97 -0.53
C ASN A 250 -4.55 24.55 0.83
N ALA A 251 -3.84 23.67 1.54
CA ALA A 251 -4.10 23.25 2.93
C ALA A 251 -2.79 23.39 3.74
N PHE A 252 -2.70 22.85 4.96
CA PHE A 252 -1.51 23.00 5.82
C PHE A 252 -0.83 21.65 6.08
N HIS A 253 0.50 21.63 6.03
CA HIS A 253 1.26 20.41 6.26
C HIS A 253 0.99 19.81 7.63
N GLY A 254 0.92 18.48 7.70
CA GLY A 254 0.66 17.76 8.95
C GLY A 254 -0.80 17.81 9.42
N GLU A 255 -1.69 18.46 8.67
CA GLU A 255 -3.13 18.50 8.99
C GLU A 255 -3.91 17.38 8.30
N CYS A 256 -5.02 17.00 8.93
CA CYS A 256 -5.88 15.91 8.44
C CYS A 256 -6.37 16.13 7.01
N VAL A 257 -6.73 17.38 6.68
CA VAL A 257 -7.23 17.79 5.36
C VAL A 257 -6.16 17.58 4.30
N ASP A 258 -4.92 17.97 4.59
CA ASP A 258 -3.81 17.90 3.65
C ASP A 258 -3.42 16.45 3.37
N PHE A 259 -3.29 15.67 4.44
CA PHE A 259 -3.02 14.24 4.34
C PHE A 259 -4.08 13.50 3.51
N VAL A 260 -5.37 13.78 3.78
CA VAL A 260 -6.47 13.15 3.04
C VAL A 260 -6.46 13.58 1.57
N MET A 261 -6.18 14.86 1.25
CA MET A 261 -6.04 15.30 -0.14
C MET A 261 -4.90 14.59 -0.87
N TRP A 262 -3.74 14.48 -0.22
CA TRP A 262 -2.63 13.72 -0.75
C TRP A 262 -3.04 12.27 -1.02
N ARG A 263 -3.63 11.59 -0.03
CA ARG A 263 -4.04 10.18 -0.16
C ARG A 263 -5.13 9.98 -1.22
N LEU A 264 -6.07 10.91 -1.37
CA LEU A 264 -7.08 10.88 -2.44
C LEU A 264 -6.45 10.98 -3.83
N ASN A 265 -5.44 11.85 -4.01
CA ASN A 265 -4.71 11.93 -5.28
C ASN A 265 -3.99 10.62 -5.60
N GLN A 266 -3.46 9.93 -4.58
CA GLN A 266 -2.86 8.60 -4.78
C GLN A 266 -3.84 7.57 -5.32
N GLN A 267 -5.12 7.65 -4.94
CA GLN A 267 -6.16 6.76 -5.48
C GLN A 267 -6.41 7.00 -6.98
N PHE A 268 -6.00 8.16 -7.52
CA PHE A 268 -5.96 8.45 -8.96
C PHE A 268 -4.59 8.18 -9.60
N GLY A 269 -3.66 7.58 -8.86
CA GLY A 269 -2.28 7.34 -9.26
C GLY A 269 -1.41 8.61 -9.30
N VAL A 270 -1.83 9.69 -8.62
CA VAL A 270 -1.14 10.99 -8.62
C VAL A 270 -0.36 11.14 -7.32
N VAL A 271 0.97 10.96 -7.40
CA VAL A 271 1.91 11.01 -6.25
C VAL A 271 2.59 12.37 -6.07
N LYS A 272 2.49 13.26 -7.06
CA LYS A 272 3.06 14.62 -7.11
C LYS A 272 2.19 15.50 -8.02
N ALA A 273 2.40 16.82 -8.00
CA ALA A 273 1.71 17.74 -8.91
C ALA A 273 1.93 17.38 -10.41
N PRO A 274 0.96 17.68 -11.29
CA PRO A 274 -0.30 18.39 -11.03
C PRO A 274 -1.34 17.52 -10.32
N TRP A 275 -1.88 18.05 -9.22
CA TRP A 275 -2.87 17.38 -8.39
C TRP A 275 -4.25 17.37 -9.07
N LYS A 276 -4.94 16.22 -9.05
CA LYS A 276 -6.31 16.06 -9.56
C LYS A 276 -7.37 16.57 -8.58
N ILE A 277 -7.11 16.42 -7.29
CA ILE A 277 -7.96 16.91 -6.20
C ILE A 277 -7.15 17.94 -5.43
N MET A 278 -7.61 19.19 -5.37
CA MET A 278 -7.03 20.21 -4.48
C MET A 278 -8.12 20.86 -3.64
N ASN A 279 -7.73 21.48 -2.53
CA ASN A 279 -8.66 22.26 -1.71
C ASN A 279 -9.32 23.36 -2.52
N GLY A 280 -8.51 24.11 -3.27
CA GLY A 280 -8.93 25.30 -4.00
C GLY A 280 -9.84 25.06 -5.21
N ASN A 281 -9.91 23.84 -5.73
CA ASN A 281 -10.58 23.55 -7.01
C ASN A 281 -11.42 22.27 -7.01
N PHE A 282 -11.70 21.71 -5.84
CA PHE A 282 -12.41 20.43 -5.75
C PHE A 282 -13.77 20.47 -6.46
N ARG A 283 -14.48 21.60 -6.36
CA ARG A 283 -15.86 21.71 -6.83
C ARG A 283 -15.95 22.51 -8.12
N PRO A 284 -16.74 22.05 -9.11
CA PRO A 284 -17.00 22.80 -10.35
C PRO A 284 -17.71 24.14 -10.14
N ASP A 285 -18.36 24.35 -9.00
CA ASP A 285 -19.10 25.58 -8.66
C ASP A 285 -18.22 26.68 -8.05
N GLY A 286 -16.89 26.51 -8.03
CA GLY A 286 -15.94 27.48 -7.50
C GLY A 286 -15.79 27.47 -5.97
N ASN A 287 -16.52 26.60 -5.27
CA ASN A 287 -16.33 26.38 -3.84
C ASN A 287 -15.11 25.49 -3.56
N VAL A 288 -14.49 25.70 -2.41
CA VAL A 288 -13.32 24.93 -1.95
C VAL A 288 -13.74 23.77 -1.04
N LEU A 289 -12.87 22.77 -0.87
CA LEU A 289 -13.10 21.69 0.08
C LEU A 289 -13.17 22.21 1.53
N GLY A 290 -12.42 23.27 1.81
CA GLY A 290 -12.32 23.93 3.10
C GLY A 290 -11.56 23.10 4.13
N ASP A 291 -12.09 23.08 5.34
CA ASP A 291 -11.66 22.19 6.42
C ASP A 291 -12.57 20.95 6.51
N ALA A 292 -12.28 20.06 7.46
CA ALA A 292 -13.02 18.82 7.64
C ALA A 292 -14.55 19.01 7.72
N ARG A 293 -15.08 20.13 8.23
CA ARG A 293 -16.54 20.38 8.29
C ARG A 293 -17.22 20.37 6.93
N ASN A 294 -16.51 20.88 5.92
CA ASN A 294 -17.07 21.15 4.60
C ASN A 294 -16.97 19.95 3.66
N TYR A 295 -16.21 18.91 4.01
CA TYR A 295 -15.99 17.71 3.18
C TYR A 295 -17.29 17.04 2.77
N ARG A 296 -18.18 16.73 3.72
CA ARG A 296 -19.44 16.04 3.40
C ARG A 296 -20.28 16.83 2.39
N ALA A 297 -20.50 18.11 2.67
CA ALA A 297 -21.26 18.98 1.78
C ALA A 297 -20.56 19.12 0.41
N ALA A 298 -19.23 19.17 0.36
CA ALA A 298 -18.47 19.21 -0.89
C ALA A 298 -18.67 17.94 -1.73
N TRP A 299 -18.68 16.75 -1.11
CA TRP A 299 -18.96 15.48 -1.79
C TRP A 299 -20.38 15.42 -2.34
N GLU A 300 -21.38 15.72 -1.50
CA GLU A 300 -22.79 15.70 -1.88
C GLU A 300 -23.05 16.65 -3.06
N ASN A 301 -22.48 17.85 -3.03
CA ASN A 301 -22.62 18.84 -4.11
C ASN A 301 -21.94 18.41 -5.42
N LYS A 302 -20.93 17.54 -5.34
CA LYS A 302 -20.31 16.94 -6.53
C LYS A 302 -21.12 15.76 -7.10
N GLY A 303 -22.21 15.38 -6.43
CA GLY A 303 -22.99 14.18 -6.73
C GLY A 303 -22.24 12.89 -6.38
N TRP A 304 -21.23 12.98 -5.52
CA TRP A 304 -20.40 11.83 -5.14
C TRP A 304 -21.04 11.05 -3.99
N PRO A 305 -20.84 9.72 -3.90
CA PRO A 305 -21.53 8.92 -2.92
C PRO A 305 -21.10 9.25 -1.48
N VAL A 306 -22.08 9.35 -0.60
CA VAL A 306 -21.92 9.51 0.84
C VAL A 306 -22.84 8.51 1.51
N ASP A 307 -22.29 7.63 2.35
CA ASP A 307 -23.07 6.60 3.02
C ASP A 307 -22.48 6.23 4.40
N LYS A 308 -22.83 5.03 4.89
CA LYS A 308 -22.43 4.46 6.20
C LYS A 308 -21.61 3.18 6.04
N THR A 309 -21.07 2.94 4.85
CA THR A 309 -20.36 1.72 4.50
C THR A 309 -18.87 2.02 4.36
N PRO A 310 -18.01 1.41 5.20
CA PRO A 310 -16.58 1.57 5.06
C PRO A 310 -16.13 0.78 3.83
N THR A 311 -15.39 1.44 2.95
CA THR A 311 -14.65 0.81 1.86
C THR A 311 -13.24 1.38 1.90
N VAL A 312 -12.23 0.57 1.59
CA VAL A 312 -10.85 1.05 1.59
C VAL A 312 -10.73 2.21 0.61
N GLY A 313 -10.18 3.33 1.09
CA GLY A 313 -10.05 4.58 0.34
C GLY A 313 -11.18 5.58 0.53
N ALA A 314 -12.30 5.18 1.12
CA ALA A 314 -13.31 6.15 1.52
C ALA A 314 -12.71 7.14 2.53
N VAL A 315 -13.11 8.41 2.40
CA VAL A 315 -12.84 9.41 3.43
C VAL A 315 -13.73 9.10 4.62
N VAL A 316 -13.11 8.87 5.76
CA VAL A 316 -13.80 8.81 7.05
C VAL A 316 -14.09 10.24 7.46
N TRP A 317 -15.36 10.58 7.65
CA TRP A 317 -15.77 11.93 8.00
C TRP A 317 -16.40 11.98 9.39
N TYR A 318 -15.79 12.79 10.25
CA TYR A 318 -16.29 13.15 11.57
C TYR A 318 -16.79 14.59 11.54
N GLY A 319 -18.07 14.78 11.78
CA GLY A 319 -18.68 16.10 11.86
C GLY A 319 -18.20 16.89 13.08
N PRO A 320 -18.46 18.22 13.11
CA PRO A 320 -18.00 19.12 14.18
C PRO A 320 -18.43 18.72 15.61
N SER A 321 -19.53 17.97 15.72
CA SER A 321 -20.12 17.53 17.00
C SER A 321 -19.83 16.06 17.32
N ASN A 322 -19.05 15.36 16.50
CA ASN A 322 -18.72 13.97 16.73
C ASN A 322 -17.68 13.84 17.85
N ALA A 323 -17.94 12.95 18.82
CA ALA A 323 -17.03 12.71 19.93
C ALA A 323 -15.66 12.12 19.52
N ASN A 324 -15.58 11.56 18.30
CA ASN A 324 -14.35 11.06 17.70
C ASN A 324 -13.65 12.08 16.79
N ALA A 325 -14.13 13.34 16.71
CA ALA A 325 -13.41 14.40 16.01
C ALA A 325 -12.23 14.90 16.86
N SER A 326 -11.10 15.19 16.21
CA SER A 326 -9.87 15.70 16.84
C SER A 326 -10.03 17.10 17.42
N SER A 327 -10.92 17.93 16.86
CA SER A 327 -11.20 19.29 17.32
C SER A 327 -12.70 19.61 17.28
N ALA A 328 -13.26 19.91 18.45
CA ALA A 328 -14.65 20.30 18.59
C ALA A 328 -14.92 21.56 17.78
N GLY A 329 -15.85 21.48 16.83
CA GLY A 329 -16.20 22.62 15.96
C GLY A 329 -15.46 22.70 14.62
N TYR A 330 -14.45 21.86 14.36
CA TYR A 330 -13.81 21.73 13.04
C TYR A 330 -14.01 20.35 12.40
N GLY A 331 -14.41 19.33 13.18
CA GLY A 331 -14.55 17.98 12.67
C GLY A 331 -13.19 17.33 12.41
N HIS A 332 -13.19 16.18 11.74
CA HIS A 332 -11.97 15.47 11.37
C HIS A 332 -12.17 14.63 10.11
N VAL A 333 -11.09 14.44 9.35
CA VAL A 333 -11.08 13.54 8.18
C VAL A 333 -9.91 12.57 8.23
N ALA A 334 -10.16 11.34 7.79
CA ALA A 334 -9.16 10.28 7.68
C ALA A 334 -9.45 9.43 6.43
N ILE A 335 -8.65 8.41 6.16
CA ILE A 335 -8.87 7.44 5.08
C ILE A 335 -9.09 6.06 5.66
N VAL A 336 -10.10 5.33 5.15
CA VAL A 336 -10.24 3.91 5.44
C VAL A 336 -9.06 3.17 4.82
N LYS A 337 -8.22 2.62 5.68
CA LYS A 337 -7.00 1.87 5.35
C LYS A 337 -7.29 0.38 5.12
N GLU A 338 -8.17 -0.20 5.92
CA GLU A 338 -8.57 -1.61 5.85
C GLU A 338 -10.01 -1.76 6.35
N VAL A 339 -10.78 -2.71 5.79
CA VAL A 339 -12.08 -3.12 6.33
C VAL A 339 -11.97 -4.55 6.86
N LEU A 340 -12.28 -4.74 8.14
CA LEU A 340 -12.14 -5.99 8.87
C LEU A 340 -13.38 -6.87 8.72
N LYS A 341 -13.21 -8.19 8.90
CA LYS A 341 -14.30 -9.17 8.72
C LYS A 341 -15.48 -8.98 9.68
N ASP A 342 -15.24 -8.38 10.84
CA ASP A 342 -16.27 -8.05 11.83
C ASP A 342 -17.04 -6.77 11.48
N GLY A 343 -16.76 -6.14 10.33
CA GLY A 343 -17.37 -4.90 9.87
C GLY A 343 -16.75 -3.64 10.50
N SER A 344 -15.76 -3.78 11.40
CA SER A 344 -14.93 -2.67 11.83
C SER A 344 -13.89 -2.31 10.76
N PHE A 345 -13.17 -1.20 10.91
CA PHE A 345 -12.19 -0.74 9.93
C PHE A 345 -10.95 -0.15 10.62
N ILE A 346 -9.84 -0.12 9.90
CA ILE A 346 -8.66 0.66 10.28
C ILE A 346 -8.73 1.97 9.51
N GLU A 347 -8.69 3.09 10.20
CA GLU A 347 -8.44 4.40 9.58
C GLU A 347 -6.97 4.78 9.68
N GLU A 348 -6.50 5.57 8.74
CA GLU A 348 -5.26 6.32 8.83
C GLU A 348 -5.47 7.81 8.60
N GLY A 349 -4.70 8.62 9.30
CA GLY A 349 -4.81 10.06 9.19
C GLY A 349 -3.65 10.78 9.82
N TYR A 350 -3.81 12.10 9.89
CA TYR A 350 -2.91 13.01 10.57
C TYR A 350 -3.67 13.87 11.55
N ASN A 351 -3.00 14.33 12.60
CA ASN A 351 -3.54 15.31 13.56
C ASN A 351 -4.85 14.87 14.26
N PHE A 352 -4.88 13.66 14.84
CA PHE A 352 -6.03 13.16 15.62
C PHE A 352 -6.07 13.68 17.07
N GLY A 353 -5.05 14.42 17.51
CA GLY A 353 -4.85 14.81 18.91
C GLY A 353 -4.67 16.32 19.12
N PHE A 354 -4.58 16.71 20.38
CA PHE A 354 -4.14 18.05 20.80
C PHE A 354 -2.63 18.04 21.07
N PRO A 355 -1.97 19.21 21.08
CA PRO A 355 -0.57 19.31 21.49
C PRO A 355 -0.28 18.53 22.79
N PRO A 356 0.81 17.74 22.86
CA PRO A 356 1.96 17.68 21.95
C PRO A 356 1.91 16.57 20.88
N ASP A 357 0.76 15.91 20.71
CA ASP A 357 0.57 14.80 19.76
C ASP A 357 -0.24 15.23 18.53
N ASP A 358 -0.34 16.54 18.30
CA ASP A 358 -0.82 17.13 17.07
C ASP A 358 0.18 16.92 15.92
N HIS A 359 -0.28 17.04 14.68
CA HIS A 359 0.55 16.90 13.45
C HIS A 359 1.26 15.56 13.25
N LYS A 360 0.86 14.50 13.95
CA LYS A 360 1.45 13.15 13.79
C LYS A 360 0.54 12.24 12.97
N TYR A 361 1.18 11.37 12.18
CA TYR A 361 0.52 10.24 11.54
C TYR A 361 -0.05 9.28 12.58
N TYR A 362 -1.20 8.69 12.28
CA TYR A 362 -1.80 7.65 13.09
C TYR A 362 -2.54 6.62 12.24
N THR A 363 -2.77 5.47 12.86
CA THR A 363 -3.76 4.49 12.42
C THR A 363 -4.63 4.11 13.61
N ILE A 364 -5.94 3.94 13.46
CA ILE A 364 -6.79 3.50 14.59
C ILE A 364 -7.82 2.50 14.09
N LYS A 365 -8.04 1.41 14.83
CA LYS A 365 -9.20 0.53 14.64
C LYS A 365 -10.48 1.23 15.13
N ARG A 366 -11.52 1.25 14.32
CA ARG A 366 -12.82 1.88 14.58
C ARG A 366 -13.97 0.93 14.30
N ALA A 367 -14.98 0.99 15.15
CA ALA A 367 -16.29 0.42 14.82
C ALA A 367 -16.93 1.22 13.67
N ASN A 368 -17.72 0.56 12.82
CA ASN A 368 -18.41 1.23 11.72
C ASN A 368 -19.31 2.40 12.16
N SER A 369 -19.79 2.37 13.40
CA SER A 369 -20.63 3.42 13.98
C SER A 369 -19.86 4.66 14.47
N ALA A 370 -18.52 4.65 14.45
CA ALA A 370 -17.71 5.74 14.99
C ALA A 370 -17.79 7.04 14.16
N PRO A 371 -17.62 7.03 12.82
CA PRO A 371 -17.75 8.24 12.01
C PRO A 371 -19.20 8.59 11.69
N ASP A 372 -19.43 9.84 11.28
CA ASP A 372 -20.72 10.26 10.78
C ASP A 372 -20.96 9.68 9.39
N ASN A 373 -19.98 9.71 8.49
CA ASN A 373 -20.15 9.19 7.15
C ASN A 373 -18.85 8.68 6.55
N PHE A 374 -18.99 7.87 5.51
CA PHE A 374 -17.92 7.56 4.56
C PHE A 374 -18.21 8.30 3.26
N LEU A 375 -17.21 9.01 2.74
CA LEU A 375 -17.30 9.76 1.50
C LEU A 375 -16.48 9.05 0.43
N HIS A 376 -17.13 8.66 -0.66
CA HIS A 376 -16.55 7.78 -1.66
C HIS A 376 -16.17 8.54 -2.93
N LEU A 377 -15.07 8.16 -3.56
CA LEU A 377 -14.81 8.56 -4.93
C LEU A 377 -15.85 7.90 -5.86
N PRO A 378 -16.32 8.58 -6.92
CA PRO A 378 -17.25 7.99 -7.86
C PRO A 378 -16.58 6.83 -8.58
N LYS A 379 -17.35 5.79 -8.89
CA LYS A 379 -16.87 4.70 -9.76
C LYS A 379 -16.53 5.31 -11.13
N ALA A 380 -15.37 4.97 -11.69
CA ALA A 380 -15.07 5.32 -13.08
C ALA A 380 -16.18 4.76 -13.96
N GLY A 381 -16.87 5.67 -14.67
CA GLY A 381 -17.97 5.34 -15.58
C GLY A 381 -17.51 4.72 -16.88
#